data_AF-A0A2U2SS70-F1
#
_entry.id   AF-A0A2U2SS70-F1
#
_cell.length_a   1.000
_cell.length_b   1.000
_cell.length_c   1.000
_cell.angle_alpha   90.00
_cell.angle_beta   90.00
_cell.angle_gamma   90.00
#
_symmetry.space_group_name_H-M   'P 1'
#
loop_
_entity.id
_entity.type
_entity.pdbx_description
1 polymer ?
#
loop_
_entity_poly.entity_id
_entity_poly.type
_entity_poly.pdbx_seq_one_letter_code
_entity_poly.pdbx_strand_id
1 'polypeptide(L)'
;MPLVRATGGSPLRARLGLSQRWQLKLCYDESIDRAKEQAESGRGCDKEFEMANRVTDIHSSRITVDALGRPGERVFLLQASEGNSTFTFKIEKQQAAVLALSIDRMLEELAQRFPHEISELEEPLSSDLMLHEPFEISFVVGQMGMGYDRSEDALVLVLQELMVEEETDRDAQVARIWASRAQMKALSRQIKEVISRGRPTCSMCGQPIDPDGHFCPRSNGRERIH
;
A
#
# COMPACT_ATOMS: atom_id res chain seq x y z
N MET A 1 -12.65 60.71 28.34
CA MET A 1 -13.25 59.41 28.76
C MET A 1 -14.04 58.85 27.59
N PRO A 2 -14.02 57.51 27.36
CA PRO A 2 -13.25 56.97 26.24
C PRO A 2 -14.05 56.26 25.12
N LEU A 3 -13.30 55.99 24.05
CA LEU A 3 -13.47 54.98 22.98
C LEU A 3 -14.19 53.69 23.39
N VAL A 4 -15.02 53.15 22.50
CA VAL A 4 -15.23 51.69 22.34
C VAL A 4 -15.29 51.32 20.84
N ARG A 5 -14.59 50.22 20.53
CA ARG A 5 -14.31 49.59 19.25
C ARG A 5 -15.48 48.77 18.67
N ALA A 6 -15.42 48.64 17.34
CA ALA A 6 -15.66 47.50 16.43
C ALA A 6 -16.49 46.28 16.88
N THR A 7 -17.35 45.80 15.96
CA THR A 7 -17.43 44.45 15.35
C THR A 7 -18.75 44.40 14.54
N GLY A 8 -18.84 43.86 13.33
CA GLY A 8 -18.42 42.53 12.87
C GLY A 8 -19.69 41.69 12.71
N GLY A 9 -20.15 41.46 11.48
CA GLY A 9 -21.38 40.72 11.20
C GLY A 9 -21.37 40.11 9.80
N SER A 10 -20.52 39.11 9.60
CA SER A 10 -20.52 38.24 8.41
C SER A 10 -21.81 37.40 8.36
N PRO A 11 -22.40 37.15 7.18
CA PRO A 11 -23.53 36.25 7.07
C PRO A 11 -23.06 34.80 7.10
N LEU A 12 -23.77 34.03 7.93
CA LEU A 12 -23.81 32.58 8.00
C LEU A 12 -23.90 31.95 6.60
N ARG A 13 -22.98 31.03 6.28
CA ARG A 13 -23.19 30.00 5.26
C ARG A 13 -23.00 28.62 5.85
N ALA A 14 -24.11 27.89 5.80
CA ALA A 14 -24.34 26.44 5.89
C ALA A 14 -23.12 25.54 6.15
N ARG A 15 -23.16 24.87 7.31
CA ARG A 15 -22.46 23.61 7.55
C ARG A 15 -23.04 22.52 6.64
N LEU A 16 -22.25 22.07 5.66
CA LEU A 16 -22.39 20.73 5.09
C LEU A 16 -21.43 19.82 5.84
N GLY A 17 -21.97 18.79 6.49
CA GLY A 17 -21.21 17.80 7.24
C GLY A 17 -20.37 16.93 6.31
N LEU A 18 -19.06 17.15 6.33
CA LEU A 18 -18.08 16.26 5.73
C LEU A 18 -17.64 15.22 6.78
N SER A 19 -17.64 13.95 6.39
CA SER A 19 -17.14 12.83 7.18
C SER A 19 -15.64 13.00 7.50
N GLN A 20 -15.21 12.60 8.70
CA GLN A 20 -13.82 12.71 9.18
C GLN A 20 -12.78 12.05 8.24
N ARG A 21 -13.21 11.14 7.36
CA ARG A 21 -12.36 10.51 6.33
C ARG A 21 -11.90 11.46 5.22
N TRP A 22 -12.62 12.58 5.00
CA TRP A 22 -12.28 13.60 4.01
C TRP A 22 -11.48 14.78 4.61
N GLN A 23 -11.51 14.96 5.94
CA GLN A 23 -10.69 15.97 6.61
C GLN A 23 -9.19 15.57 6.62
N LEU A 24 -8.87 14.28 6.69
CA LEU A 24 -7.48 13.80 6.63
C LEU A 24 -6.84 13.96 5.23
N LYS A 25 -7.63 13.89 4.15
CA LYS A 25 -7.14 14.01 2.76
C LYS A 25 -6.82 15.46 2.38
N LEU A 26 -7.61 16.41 2.87
CA LEU A 26 -7.37 17.85 2.67
C LEU A 26 -6.21 18.37 3.53
N CYS A 27 -6.06 17.88 4.77
CA CYS A 27 -4.90 18.22 5.60
C CYS A 27 -3.57 17.67 5.06
N TYR A 28 -3.59 16.56 4.30
CA TYR A 28 -2.36 15.98 3.72
C TYR A 28 -1.88 16.75 2.48
N ASP A 29 -2.80 17.09 1.57
CA ASP A 29 -2.48 17.85 0.35
C ASP A 29 -2.08 19.31 0.68
N GLU A 30 -2.75 19.99 1.62
CA GLU A 30 -2.35 21.34 2.07
C GLU A 30 -1.03 21.35 2.86
N SER A 31 -0.66 20.24 3.51
CA SER A 31 0.60 20.12 4.26
C SER A 31 1.81 19.94 3.33
N ILE A 32 1.64 19.30 2.17
CA ILE A 32 2.71 19.10 1.19
C ILE A 32 3.01 20.40 0.43
N ASP A 33 1.98 21.16 0.06
CA ASP A 33 2.17 22.44 -0.65
C ASP A 33 2.72 23.54 0.29
N ARG A 34 2.31 23.57 1.57
CA ARG A 34 2.90 24.47 2.58
C ARG A 34 4.33 24.11 2.96
N ALA A 35 4.70 22.83 2.96
CA ALA A 35 6.08 22.40 3.21
C ALA A 35 7.02 22.85 2.07
N LYS A 36 6.53 22.87 0.82
CA LYS A 36 7.27 23.41 -0.34
C LYS A 36 7.46 24.92 -0.26
N GLU A 37 6.41 25.69 0.11
CA GLU A 37 6.52 27.15 0.27
C GLU A 37 7.39 27.58 1.46
N GLN A 38 7.44 26.78 2.54
CA GLN A 38 8.26 27.09 3.72
C GLN A 38 9.75 26.80 3.51
N ALA A 39 10.09 25.76 2.73
CA ALA A 39 11.46 25.44 2.34
C ALA A 39 12.13 26.56 1.51
N GLU A 40 11.35 27.34 0.76
CA GLU A 40 11.84 28.46 -0.05
C GLU A 40 12.05 29.77 0.75
N SER A 41 11.52 29.87 1.99
CA SER A 41 11.47 31.14 2.74
C SER A 41 12.59 31.35 3.78
N GLY A 42 13.53 30.41 3.91
CA GLY A 42 14.80 30.55 4.62
C GLY A 42 14.74 31.42 5.89
N ARG A 43 14.14 30.92 6.98
CA ARG A 43 14.32 31.46 8.34
C ARG A 43 13.94 30.44 9.42
N GLY A 44 14.97 29.77 9.93
CA GLY A 44 15.12 29.24 11.29
C GLY A 44 13.88 28.74 12.03
N CYS A 45 13.63 27.44 11.90
CA CYS A 45 13.11 26.60 12.98
C CYS A 45 13.76 25.22 12.86
N ASP A 46 15.09 25.24 12.88
CA ASP A 46 15.93 24.05 12.83
C ASP A 46 15.87 23.37 14.21
N LYS A 47 15.37 22.12 14.28
CA LYS A 47 16.00 20.96 15.00
C LYS A 47 15.09 19.85 15.59
N GLU A 48 13.75 19.88 15.50
CA GLU A 48 12.94 18.83 16.19
C GLU A 48 12.17 17.85 15.28
N PHE A 49 12.08 18.07 13.96
CA PHE A 49 11.34 17.17 13.05
C PHE A 49 12.22 16.30 12.14
N GLU A 50 13.55 16.40 12.29
CA GLU A 50 14.54 15.76 11.40
C GLU A 50 15.24 14.54 12.02
N MET A 51 14.63 13.90 13.02
CA MET A 51 15.08 12.64 13.63
C MET A 51 13.81 11.86 14.05
N ALA A 52 13.47 10.65 13.59
CA ALA A 52 14.32 9.56 13.12
C ALA A 52 13.60 8.56 12.16
N ASN A 53 12.65 8.95 11.30
CA ASN A 53 12.05 8.01 10.35
C ASN A 53 13.01 7.72 9.17
N ARG A 54 13.55 6.50 9.07
CA ARG A 54 14.37 6.06 7.90
C ARG A 54 13.47 5.81 6.70
N VAL A 55 13.15 6.88 5.98
CA VAL A 55 12.40 6.82 4.73
C VAL A 55 13.32 6.35 3.60
N THR A 56 12.90 5.30 2.88
CA THR A 56 13.58 4.79 1.68
C THR A 56 12.69 4.99 0.47
N ASP A 57 13.18 5.75 -0.51
CA ASP A 57 12.47 6.00 -1.76
C ASP A 57 12.97 5.05 -2.85
N ILE A 58 12.05 4.45 -3.59
CA ILE A 58 12.34 3.41 -4.59
C ILE A 58 11.54 3.71 -5.86
N HIS A 59 12.21 4.07 -6.95
CA HIS A 59 11.58 4.15 -8.27
C HIS A 59 11.66 2.78 -8.94
N SER A 60 10.56 2.04 -8.89
CA SER A 60 10.60 0.62 -9.22
C SER A 60 10.76 0.35 -10.72
N SER A 61 11.83 -0.35 -11.09
CA SER A 61 11.93 -1.00 -12.39
C SER A 61 11.08 -2.28 -12.42
N ARG A 62 10.89 -2.91 -11.25
CA ARG A 62 10.09 -4.12 -11.07
C ARG A 62 9.40 -4.08 -9.72
N ILE A 63 8.14 -4.50 -9.68
CA ILE A 63 7.38 -4.67 -8.45
C ILE A 63 6.53 -5.94 -8.56
N THR A 64 6.57 -6.77 -7.52
CA THR A 64 5.76 -7.99 -7.45
C THR A 64 5.37 -8.33 -6.02
N VAL A 65 4.36 -9.18 -5.89
CA VAL A 65 4.04 -9.91 -4.67
C VAL A 65 3.95 -11.39 -5.04
N ASP A 66 4.60 -12.22 -4.23
CA ASP A 66 4.43 -13.67 -4.30
C ASP A 66 4.49 -14.28 -2.90
N ALA A 67 4.30 -15.59 -2.80
CA ALA A 67 4.30 -16.32 -1.56
C ALA A 67 5.24 -17.52 -1.62
N LEU A 68 6.18 -17.59 -0.68
CA LEU A 68 7.11 -18.71 -0.53
C LEU A 68 6.59 -19.72 0.49
N GLY A 69 6.83 -21.01 0.24
CA GLY A 69 6.48 -22.10 1.16
C GLY A 69 5.21 -22.87 0.79
N ARG A 70 4.88 -23.87 1.62
CA ARG A 70 3.72 -24.77 1.41
C ARG A 70 2.40 -24.05 1.76
N PRO A 71 1.27 -24.39 1.12
CA PRO A 71 -0.04 -23.89 1.54
C PRO A 71 -0.25 -24.07 3.06
N GLY A 72 -0.57 -23.00 3.78
CA GLY A 72 -0.68 -22.99 5.24
C GLY A 72 0.52 -22.42 5.99
N GLU A 73 1.71 -22.52 5.39
CA GLU A 73 2.98 -22.03 5.94
C GLU A 73 3.60 -20.95 5.02
N ARG A 74 2.77 -20.35 4.18
CA ARG A 74 3.23 -19.38 3.19
C ARG A 74 3.64 -18.06 3.82
N VAL A 75 4.80 -17.55 3.43
CA VAL A 75 5.25 -16.19 3.71
C VAL A 75 4.99 -15.35 2.47
N PHE A 76 4.16 -14.33 2.61
CA PHE A 76 3.89 -13.38 1.54
C PHE A 76 4.96 -12.29 1.55
N LEU A 77 5.55 -12.06 0.38
CA LEU A 77 6.60 -11.09 0.18
C LEU A 77 6.18 -10.10 -0.90
N LEU A 78 6.38 -8.82 -0.63
CA LEU A 78 6.37 -7.76 -1.63
C LEU A 78 7.81 -7.44 -1.98
N GLN A 79 8.14 -7.44 -3.26
CA GLN A 79 9.48 -7.12 -3.72
C GLN A 79 9.43 -5.96 -4.71
N ALA A 80 10.33 -5.01 -4.54
CA ALA A 80 10.58 -3.94 -5.49
C ALA A 80 12.07 -3.87 -5.84
N SER A 81 12.39 -3.62 -7.09
CA SER A 81 13.77 -3.44 -7.56
C SER A 81 13.98 -2.06 -8.15
N GLU A 82 15.17 -1.50 -7.96
CA GLU A 82 15.63 -0.27 -8.58
C GLU A 82 17.10 -0.47 -9.00
N GLY A 83 17.36 -0.39 -10.30
CA GLY A 83 18.68 -0.74 -10.85
C GLY A 83 19.11 -2.16 -10.43
N ASN A 84 20.20 -2.26 -9.68
CA ASN A 84 20.73 -3.53 -9.16
C ASN A 84 20.29 -3.83 -7.72
N SER A 85 19.53 -2.93 -7.09
CA SER A 85 19.05 -3.09 -5.73
C SER A 85 17.70 -3.78 -5.72
N THR A 86 17.49 -4.67 -4.76
CA THR A 86 16.22 -5.35 -4.55
C THR A 86 15.84 -5.26 -3.09
N PHE A 87 14.62 -4.78 -2.83
CA PHE A 87 14.05 -4.59 -1.50
C PHE A 87 12.91 -5.58 -1.34
N THR A 88 12.95 -6.37 -0.26
CA THR A 88 11.94 -7.38 0.02
C THR A 88 11.28 -7.08 1.36
N PHE A 89 9.95 -7.02 1.35
CA PHE A 89 9.14 -6.71 2.53
C PHE A 89 8.22 -7.88 2.83
N LYS A 90 8.12 -8.26 4.11
CA LYS A 90 7.15 -9.27 4.53
C LYS A 90 5.81 -8.61 4.75
N ILE A 91 4.77 -9.10 4.07
CA ILE A 91 3.40 -8.61 4.22
C ILE A 91 2.48 -9.75 4.67
N GLU A 92 1.31 -9.39 5.20
CA GLU A 92 0.25 -10.36 5.46
C GLU A 92 -0.56 -10.68 4.20
N LYS A 93 -1.18 -11.86 4.16
CA LYS A 93 -2.10 -12.24 3.08
C LYS A 93 -3.26 -11.24 2.93
N GLN A 94 -3.81 -10.77 4.05
CA GLN A 94 -4.93 -9.83 4.04
C GLN A 94 -4.50 -8.45 3.52
N GLN A 95 -3.31 -8.00 3.91
CA GLN A 95 -2.68 -6.80 3.37
C GLN A 95 -2.54 -6.91 1.84
N ALA A 96 -2.00 -8.00 1.31
CA ALA A 96 -1.92 -8.24 -0.13
C ALA A 96 -3.30 -8.16 -0.81
N ALA A 97 -4.32 -8.83 -0.24
CA ALA A 97 -5.67 -8.82 -0.80
C ALA A 97 -6.26 -7.41 -0.88
N VAL A 98 -6.09 -6.61 0.18
CA VAL A 98 -6.55 -5.22 0.23
C VAL A 98 -5.78 -4.34 -0.77
N LEU A 99 -4.47 -4.58 -0.93
CA LEU A 99 -3.64 -3.87 -1.90
C LEU A 99 -4.17 -4.05 -3.33
N ALA A 100 -4.42 -5.28 -3.76
CA ALA A 100 -4.93 -5.55 -5.12
C ALA A 100 -6.26 -4.82 -5.40
N LEU A 101 -7.21 -4.90 -4.45
CA LEU A 101 -8.49 -4.20 -4.56
C LEU A 101 -8.34 -2.69 -4.57
N SER A 102 -7.39 -2.15 -3.81
CA SER A 102 -7.14 -0.72 -3.73
C SER A 102 -6.52 -0.20 -5.02
N ILE A 103 -5.59 -0.97 -5.61
CA ILE A 103 -4.98 -0.65 -6.90
C ILE A 103 -6.04 -0.56 -7.99
N ASP A 104 -6.93 -1.56 -8.11
CA ASP A 104 -7.98 -1.53 -9.14
C ASP A 104 -8.84 -0.26 -9.04
N ARG A 105 -9.30 0.06 -7.83
CA ARG A 105 -10.11 1.26 -7.57
C ARG A 105 -9.36 2.54 -7.91
N MET A 106 -8.09 2.64 -7.52
CA MET A 106 -7.30 3.82 -7.83
C MET A 106 -7.08 3.96 -9.34
N LEU A 107 -6.81 2.88 -10.06
CA LEU A 107 -6.66 2.91 -11.51
C LEU A 107 -7.97 3.30 -12.21
N GLU A 108 -9.12 2.83 -11.73
CA GLU A 108 -10.44 3.25 -12.23
C GLU A 108 -10.68 4.75 -12.01
N GLU A 109 -10.38 5.27 -10.81
CA GLU A 109 -10.47 6.71 -10.51
C GLU A 109 -9.53 7.54 -11.40
N LEU A 110 -8.30 7.07 -11.60
CA LEU A 110 -7.31 7.75 -12.45
C LEU A 110 -7.72 7.74 -13.91
N ALA A 111 -8.29 6.65 -14.42
CA ALA A 111 -8.80 6.59 -15.80
C ALA A 111 -9.90 7.62 -16.05
N GLN A 112 -10.72 7.94 -15.04
CA GLN A 112 -11.77 8.96 -15.12
C GLN A 112 -11.22 10.39 -15.02
N ARG A 113 -10.27 10.66 -14.11
CA ARG A 113 -9.73 12.01 -13.89
C ARG A 113 -8.62 12.41 -14.86
N PHE A 114 -7.76 11.45 -15.20
CA PHE A 114 -6.56 11.65 -16.02
C PHE A 114 -6.51 10.52 -17.06
N PRO A 115 -7.35 10.60 -18.11
CA PRO A 115 -7.42 9.55 -19.13
C PRO A 115 -6.05 9.31 -19.75
N HIS A 116 -5.56 8.09 -19.60
CA HIS A 116 -4.35 7.58 -20.21
C HIS A 116 -4.57 6.11 -20.51
N GLU A 117 -4.40 5.71 -21.76
CA GLU A 117 -4.53 4.33 -22.18
C GLU A 117 -3.23 3.60 -21.85
N ILE A 118 -3.32 2.55 -21.02
CA ILE A 118 -2.17 1.69 -20.73
C ILE A 118 -1.97 0.77 -21.93
N SER A 119 -0.89 0.98 -22.67
CA SER A 119 -0.55 0.15 -23.83
C SER A 119 -0.09 -1.23 -23.39
N GLU A 120 -0.36 -2.26 -24.20
CA GLU A 120 0.14 -3.62 -23.96
C GLU A 120 1.68 -3.66 -23.91
N LEU A 121 2.35 -2.75 -24.61
CA LEU A 121 3.81 -2.61 -24.61
C LEU A 121 4.37 -2.12 -23.26
N GLU A 122 3.53 -1.53 -22.41
CA GLU A 122 3.89 -1.06 -21.08
C GLU A 122 3.67 -2.14 -19.99
N GLU A 123 2.98 -3.24 -20.32
CA GLU A 123 2.77 -4.32 -19.35
C GLU A 123 4.13 -5.01 -19.04
N PRO A 124 4.48 -5.19 -17.75
CA PRO A 124 5.68 -5.92 -17.37
C PRO A 124 5.70 -7.34 -17.91
N LEU A 125 6.91 -7.86 -18.16
CA LEU A 125 7.06 -9.26 -18.57
C LEU A 125 6.67 -10.19 -17.43
N SER A 126 6.29 -11.43 -17.75
CA SER A 126 5.95 -12.43 -16.73
C SER A 126 7.12 -12.72 -15.78
N SER A 127 8.36 -12.66 -16.27
CA SER A 127 9.58 -12.77 -15.45
C SER A 127 9.71 -11.63 -14.43
N ASP A 128 9.16 -10.46 -14.73
CA ASP A 128 9.20 -9.29 -13.86
C ASP A 128 8.19 -9.43 -12.71
N LEU A 129 7.18 -10.29 -12.88
CA LEU A 129 6.20 -10.59 -11.84
C LEU A 129 6.63 -11.75 -10.92
N MET A 130 7.83 -12.31 -11.09
CA MET A 130 8.38 -13.33 -10.21
C MET A 130 9.27 -12.72 -9.13
N LEU A 131 9.40 -13.39 -7.99
CA LEU A 131 10.41 -13.06 -6.99
C LEU A 131 11.81 -13.43 -7.50
N HIS A 132 12.80 -12.56 -7.25
CA HIS A 132 14.21 -12.82 -7.54
C HIS A 132 15.05 -12.69 -6.28
N GLU A 133 16.16 -13.42 -6.20
CA GLU A 133 17.12 -13.26 -5.12
C GLU A 133 17.77 -11.86 -5.17
N PRO A 134 18.09 -11.24 -4.03
CA PRO A 134 17.98 -11.77 -2.66
C PRO A 134 16.58 -11.63 -2.02
N PHE A 135 16.23 -12.58 -1.15
CA PHE A 135 14.98 -12.56 -0.35
C PHE A 135 15.17 -12.03 1.08
N GLU A 136 16.23 -11.26 1.32
CA GLU A 136 16.49 -10.65 2.63
C GLU A 136 15.40 -9.65 2.97
N ILE A 137 14.70 -9.89 4.08
CA ILE A 137 13.55 -9.07 4.48
C ILE A 137 14.07 -7.77 5.09
N SER A 138 13.75 -6.64 4.46
CA SER A 138 14.07 -5.31 4.98
C SER A 138 13.30 -5.00 6.26
N PHE A 139 11.98 -5.24 6.28
CA PHE A 139 11.15 -5.23 7.49
C PHE A 139 9.80 -5.93 7.26
N VAL A 140 9.06 -6.15 8.34
CA VAL A 140 7.67 -6.63 8.33
C VAL A 140 6.73 -5.45 8.25
N VAL A 141 5.81 -5.45 7.29
CA VAL A 141 4.89 -4.32 7.05
C VAL A 141 3.74 -4.36 8.04
N GLY A 142 3.57 -3.28 8.81
CA GLY A 142 2.43 -3.08 9.70
C GLY A 142 1.31 -2.31 9.03
N GLN A 143 1.64 -1.28 8.26
CA GLN A 143 0.66 -0.42 7.59
C GLN A 143 1.05 -0.15 6.14
N MET A 144 0.03 0.04 5.30
CA MET A 144 0.19 0.38 3.89
C MET A 144 -0.73 1.54 3.51
N GLY A 145 -0.18 2.47 2.74
CA GLY A 145 -0.91 3.57 2.12
C GLY A 145 -0.62 3.64 0.62
N MET A 146 -1.49 4.28 -0.14
CA MET A 146 -1.28 4.46 -1.58
C MET A 146 -1.69 5.87 -2.01
N GLY A 147 -0.80 6.51 -2.76
CA GLY A 147 -0.99 7.82 -3.36
C GLY A 147 -0.80 7.77 -4.88
N TYR A 148 -0.93 8.92 -5.52
CA TYR A 148 -0.67 9.09 -6.94
C TYR A 148 0.13 10.37 -7.16
N ASP A 149 1.27 10.23 -7.83
CA ASP A 149 2.13 11.33 -8.26
C ASP A 149 1.77 11.71 -9.69
N ARG A 150 1.25 12.92 -9.87
CA ARG A 150 0.82 13.40 -11.19
C ARG A 150 1.99 13.80 -12.09
N SER A 151 3.11 14.24 -11.53
CA SER A 151 4.29 14.64 -12.32
C SER A 151 4.93 13.45 -13.01
N GLU A 152 4.97 12.31 -12.32
CA GLU A 152 5.58 11.07 -12.83
C GLU A 152 4.57 10.09 -13.44
N ASP A 153 3.27 10.41 -13.37
CA ASP A 153 2.17 9.49 -13.71
C ASP A 153 2.32 8.11 -13.06
N ALA A 154 2.67 8.12 -11.77
CA ALA A 154 3.02 6.94 -11.00
C ALA A 154 2.13 6.82 -9.76
N LEU A 155 1.78 5.58 -9.39
CA LEU A 155 1.21 5.33 -8.06
C LEU A 155 2.37 5.20 -7.08
N VAL A 156 2.16 5.72 -5.87
CA VAL A 156 3.14 5.67 -4.79
C VAL A 156 2.60 4.75 -3.70
N LEU A 157 3.20 3.57 -3.55
CA LEU A 157 2.88 2.64 -2.47
C LEU A 157 3.77 2.96 -1.27
N VAL A 158 3.16 3.28 -0.14
CA VAL A 158 3.86 3.59 1.12
C VAL A 158 3.72 2.39 2.05
N LEU A 159 4.85 1.85 2.49
CA LEU A 159 4.94 0.73 3.43
C LEU A 159 5.57 1.24 4.73
N GLN A 160 4.96 0.92 5.85
CA GLN A 160 5.50 1.26 7.17
C GLN A 160 5.73 -0.01 7.99
N GLU A 161 6.89 -0.05 8.65
CA GLU A 161 7.31 -1.14 9.52
C GLU A 161 6.31 -1.38 10.66
N LEU A 162 6.07 -2.65 10.96
CA LEU A 162 5.34 -3.10 12.13
C LEU A 162 6.26 -2.96 13.35
N MET A 163 5.93 -2.00 14.20
CA MET A 163 6.61 -1.80 15.49
C MET A 163 5.91 -2.60 16.58
N VAL A 164 6.69 -3.27 17.43
CA VAL A 164 6.17 -3.86 18.68
C VAL A 164 6.27 -2.85 19.83
N GLU A 165 5.38 -2.97 20.81
CA GLU A 165 5.28 -2.02 21.94
C GLU A 165 6.55 -1.91 22.79
N GLU A 166 7.47 -2.88 22.70
CA GLU A 166 8.74 -2.89 23.41
C GLU A 166 9.88 -2.15 22.66
N GLU A 167 9.63 -1.73 21.41
CA GLU A 167 10.61 -1.08 20.52
C GLU A 167 10.39 0.43 20.37
N THR A 168 9.78 1.10 21.36
CA THR A 168 9.43 2.54 21.28
C THR A 168 10.63 3.49 21.20
N ASP A 169 11.84 3.00 21.47
CA ASP A 169 13.07 3.80 21.45
C ASP A 169 13.66 3.96 20.04
N ARG A 170 13.03 3.36 19.01
CA ARG A 170 13.37 3.58 17.61
C ARG A 170 12.14 3.95 16.79
N ASP A 171 12.38 4.69 15.72
CA ASP A 171 11.36 5.01 14.76
C ASP A 171 11.14 3.86 13.76
N ALA A 172 9.89 3.73 13.31
CA ALA A 172 9.49 2.80 12.28
C ALA A 172 10.17 3.14 10.95
N GLN A 173 10.66 2.13 10.23
CA GLN A 173 11.12 2.31 8.86
C GLN A 173 9.94 2.54 7.92
N VAL A 174 10.17 3.35 6.89
CA VAL A 174 9.18 3.63 5.84
C VAL A 174 9.82 3.41 4.48
N ALA A 175 9.11 2.72 3.58
CA ALA A 175 9.48 2.60 2.18
C ALA A 175 8.39 3.24 1.30
N ARG A 176 8.78 4.06 0.33
CA ARG A 176 7.89 4.63 -0.68
C ARG A 176 8.31 4.08 -2.04
N ILE A 177 7.39 3.43 -2.72
CA ILE A 177 7.66 2.75 -3.98
C ILE A 177 6.82 3.40 -5.08
N TRP A 178 7.51 4.03 -6.04
CA TRP A 178 6.89 4.56 -7.25
C TRP A 178 6.80 3.46 -8.29
N ALA A 179 5.60 3.24 -8.82
CA ALA A 179 5.34 2.26 -9.86
C ALA A 179 4.36 2.84 -10.89
N SER A 180 4.60 2.53 -12.17
CA SER A 180 3.72 2.97 -13.25
C SER A 180 2.32 2.36 -13.11
N ARG A 181 1.32 2.97 -13.76
CA ARG A 181 -0.04 2.40 -13.81
C ARG A 181 -0.05 0.97 -14.37
N ALA A 182 0.80 0.70 -15.36
CA ALA A 182 0.93 -0.62 -15.98
C ALA A 182 1.51 -1.66 -15.01
N GLN A 183 2.59 -1.31 -14.30
CA GLN A 183 3.17 -2.15 -13.25
C GLN A 183 2.16 -2.46 -12.15
N MET A 184 1.41 -1.47 -11.69
CA MET A 184 0.41 -1.64 -10.63
C MET A 184 -0.77 -2.50 -11.09
N LYS A 185 -1.26 -2.30 -12.31
CA LYS A 185 -2.30 -3.16 -12.91
C LYS A 185 -1.85 -4.63 -12.95
N ALA A 186 -0.62 -4.87 -13.41
CA ALA A 186 -0.04 -6.21 -13.45
C ALA A 186 0.16 -6.79 -12.04
N LEU A 187 0.60 -5.98 -11.08
CA LEU A 187 0.74 -6.34 -9.67
C LEU A 187 -0.60 -6.76 -9.06
N SER A 188 -1.68 -6.02 -9.29
CA SER A 188 -3.03 -6.38 -8.82
C SER A 188 -3.46 -7.76 -9.33
N ARG A 189 -3.27 -8.01 -10.64
CA ARG A 189 -3.54 -9.31 -11.27
C ARG A 189 -2.70 -10.43 -10.64
N GLN A 190 -1.39 -10.19 -10.47
CA GLN A 190 -0.47 -11.14 -9.85
C GLN A 190 -0.85 -11.46 -8.41
N ILE A 191 -1.20 -10.47 -7.59
CA ILE A 191 -1.62 -10.68 -6.20
C ILE A 191 -2.86 -11.59 -6.14
N LYS A 192 -3.87 -11.32 -6.97
CA LYS A 192 -5.11 -12.13 -7.01
C LYS A 192 -4.80 -13.59 -7.36
N GLU A 193 -3.92 -13.79 -8.34
CA GLU A 193 -3.41 -15.10 -8.76
C GLU A 193 -2.66 -15.81 -7.62
N VAL A 194 -1.74 -15.13 -6.92
CA VAL A 194 -0.98 -15.71 -5.80
C VAL A 194 -1.89 -16.09 -4.64
N ILE A 195 -2.91 -15.27 -4.35
CA ILE A 195 -3.90 -15.55 -3.31
C ILE A 195 -4.79 -16.73 -3.69
N SER A 196 -5.20 -16.84 -4.96
CA SER A 196 -6.06 -17.92 -5.46
C SER A 196 -5.36 -19.28 -5.46
N ARG A 197 -4.02 -19.30 -5.60
CA ARG A 197 -3.18 -20.50 -5.42
C ARG A 197 -3.20 -21.06 -3.99
N GLY A 198 -4.03 -20.53 -3.09
CA GLY A 198 -4.25 -21.08 -1.75
C GLY A 198 -4.84 -22.49 -1.77
N ARG A 199 -5.08 -23.06 -0.58
CA ARG A 199 -5.73 -24.37 -0.46
C ARG A 199 -7.07 -24.36 -1.18
N PRO A 200 -7.40 -25.37 -2.01
CA PRO A 200 -8.72 -25.48 -2.61
C PRO A 200 -9.76 -25.51 -1.49
N THR A 201 -10.90 -24.85 -1.69
CA THR A 201 -12.01 -24.89 -0.74
C THR A 201 -12.89 -26.08 -1.04
N CYS A 202 -13.34 -26.78 -0.01
CA CYS A 202 -14.27 -27.88 -0.15
C CYS A 202 -15.60 -27.37 -0.70
N SER A 203 -16.03 -27.88 -1.84
CA SER A 203 -17.34 -27.55 -2.45
C SER A 203 -18.52 -27.85 -1.53
N MET A 204 -18.36 -28.79 -0.60
CA MET A 204 -19.40 -29.19 0.35
C MET A 204 -19.47 -28.24 1.54
N CYS A 205 -18.37 -27.98 2.27
CA CYS A 205 -18.40 -27.22 3.54
C CYS A 205 -17.75 -25.82 3.48
N GLY A 206 -17.09 -25.47 2.39
CA GLY A 206 -16.39 -24.20 2.22
C GLY A 206 -15.07 -24.09 2.99
N GLN A 207 -14.66 -25.12 3.74
CA GLN A 207 -13.40 -25.12 4.48
C GLN A 207 -12.20 -25.37 3.53
N PRO A 208 -11.02 -24.80 3.83
CA PRO A 208 -9.79 -25.10 3.07
C PRO A 208 -9.42 -26.59 3.18
N ILE A 209 -8.96 -27.16 2.07
CA ILE A 209 -8.47 -28.54 2.01
C ILE A 209 -6.96 -28.55 2.24
N ASP A 210 -6.51 -29.20 3.31
CA ASP A 210 -5.08 -29.47 3.53
C ASP A 210 -4.55 -30.47 2.49
N PRO A 211 -3.24 -30.46 2.15
CA PRO A 211 -2.63 -31.45 1.26
C PRO A 211 -2.87 -32.90 1.72
N ASP A 212 -2.90 -33.13 3.03
CA ASP A 212 -3.19 -34.43 3.65
C ASP A 212 -4.70 -34.75 3.71
N GLY A 213 -5.52 -33.93 3.05
CA GLY A 213 -6.98 -33.93 3.08
C GLY A 213 -7.53 -33.19 4.30
N HIS A 214 -8.81 -32.78 4.22
CA HIS A 214 -9.53 -32.21 5.36
C HIS A 214 -10.68 -33.09 5.81
N PHE A 215 -11.06 -32.93 7.07
CA PHE A 215 -12.29 -33.51 7.60
C PHE A 215 -13.48 -32.61 7.27
N CYS A 216 -14.39 -33.09 6.42
CA CYS A 216 -15.59 -32.36 6.04
C CYS A 216 -16.76 -32.71 6.97
N PRO A 217 -17.28 -31.78 7.79
CA PRO A 217 -18.44 -32.06 8.64
C PRO A 217 -19.70 -32.44 7.85
N ARG A 218 -19.78 -32.01 6.58
CA ARG A 218 -20.91 -32.29 5.67
C ARG A 218 -20.77 -33.61 4.91
N SER A 219 -19.63 -34.32 4.98
CA SER A 219 -19.48 -35.64 4.34
C SER A 219 -19.99 -36.80 5.21
N ASN A 220 -20.72 -36.49 6.30
CA ASN A 220 -21.20 -37.47 7.29
C ASN A 220 -20.09 -38.41 7.82
N GLY A 221 -18.84 -37.91 7.87
CA GLY A 221 -17.71 -38.56 8.54
C GLY A 221 -17.11 -39.78 7.83
N ARG A 222 -17.43 -40.03 6.55
CA ARG A 222 -17.10 -41.31 5.89
C ARG A 222 -15.76 -41.32 5.14
N GLU A 223 -15.22 -40.15 4.78
CA GLU A 223 -13.96 -40.07 4.01
C GLU A 223 -13.29 -38.68 4.12
N ARG A 224 -11.94 -38.63 4.10
CA ARG A 224 -11.17 -37.38 3.98
C ARG A 224 -11.26 -36.87 2.55
N ILE A 225 -11.57 -35.60 2.38
CA ILE A 225 -11.63 -34.96 1.05
C ILE A 225 -10.28 -34.31 0.80
N HIS A 226 -9.65 -34.69 -0.32
CA HIS A 226 -8.36 -34.19 -0.82
C HIS A 226 -8.57 -33.21 -1.98
#